data_AF-A0A7W1FVR2-F1
#
_entry.id   AF-A0A7W1FVR2-F1
#
_cell.length_a   1.000
_cell.length_b   1.000
_cell.length_c   1.000
_cell.angle_alpha   90.00
_cell.angle_beta   90.00
_cell.angle_gamma   90.00
#
_symmetry.space_group_name_H-M   'P 1'
#
loop_
_entity.id
_entity.type
_entity.pdbx_description
1 polymer ?
#
loop_
_entity_poly.entity_id
_entity_poly.type
_entity_poly.pdbx_seq_one_letter_code
_entity_poly.pdbx_strand_id
1 'polypeptide(L)'
;IDKVSMDKMTSGQHDVWMKYEKQLSYDAEHIKGITETEHQREHFVALSKNMYEVMKSIKMDVPVYYDFCPMANNGKGANWLSLQKPINNPYMGKEMPECGKVQETIK
;
A
#
# COMPACT_ATOMS: atom_id res chain seq x y z
N ILE A 1 1.49 -10.42 7.34
CA ILE A 1 0.18 -9.98 7.86
C ILE A 1 -0.04 -10.53 9.28
N ASP A 2 0.40 -11.75 9.53
CA ASP A 2 0.24 -12.52 10.78
C ASP A 2 0.88 -11.94 12.06
N LYS A 3 1.66 -10.86 11.97
CA LYS A 3 2.30 -10.21 13.13
C LYS A 3 1.56 -8.97 13.62
N VAL A 4 0.42 -8.65 13.03
CA VAL A 4 -0.39 -7.50 13.44
C VAL A 4 -1.02 -7.77 14.80
N SER A 5 -0.74 -6.90 15.78
CA SER A 5 -1.26 -6.98 17.15
C SER A 5 -2.71 -6.49 17.20
N MET A 6 -3.65 -7.33 16.77
CA MET A 6 -5.09 -7.03 16.76
C MET A 6 -5.65 -6.76 18.17
N ASP A 7 -5.02 -7.33 19.21
CA ASP A 7 -5.36 -7.12 20.63
C ASP A 7 -5.18 -5.66 21.08
N LYS A 8 -4.37 -4.87 20.36
CA LYS A 8 -4.10 -3.45 20.65
C LYS A 8 -4.99 -2.50 19.85
N MET A 9 -5.84 -3.02 18.99
CA MET A 9 -6.76 -2.21 18.18
C MET A 9 -8.02 -1.88 18.97
N THR A 10 -8.55 -0.67 18.75
CA THR A 10 -9.92 -0.36 19.13
C THR A 10 -10.93 -1.20 18.32
N SER A 11 -12.18 -1.32 18.78
CA SER A 11 -13.21 -2.06 18.04
C SER A 11 -13.39 -1.56 16.61
N GLY A 12 -13.38 -0.25 16.38
CA GLY A 12 -13.50 0.32 15.03
C GLY A 12 -12.30 -0.01 14.13
N GLN A 13 -11.08 0.01 14.67
CA GLN A 13 -9.89 -0.41 13.93
C GLN A 13 -9.90 -1.90 13.60
N HIS A 14 -10.36 -2.72 14.54
CA HIS A 14 -10.52 -4.16 14.35
C HIS A 14 -11.52 -4.45 13.21
N ASP A 15 -12.67 -3.76 13.18
CA ASP A 15 -13.67 -3.93 12.12
C ASP A 15 -13.11 -3.58 10.72
N VAL A 16 -12.36 -2.47 10.64
CA VAL A 16 -11.69 -2.07 9.39
C VAL A 16 -10.63 -3.10 9.01
N TRP A 17 -9.80 -3.54 9.95
CA TRP A 17 -8.78 -4.56 9.71
C TRP A 17 -9.40 -5.84 9.15
N MET A 18 -10.41 -6.39 9.82
CA MET A 18 -11.06 -7.64 9.42
C MET A 18 -11.73 -7.55 8.04
N LYS A 19 -12.16 -6.36 7.62
CA LYS A 19 -12.70 -6.14 6.28
C LYS A 19 -11.65 -6.35 5.17
N TYR A 20 -10.39 -6.02 5.43
CA TYR A 20 -9.32 -6.03 4.43
C TYR A 20 -8.27 -7.14 4.63
N GLU A 21 -8.17 -7.71 5.83
CA GLU A 21 -7.12 -8.67 6.24
C GLU A 21 -6.94 -9.82 5.25
N LYS A 22 -8.03 -10.49 4.86
CA LYS A 22 -7.97 -11.60 3.91
C LYS A 22 -7.35 -11.21 2.56
N GLN A 23 -7.75 -10.05 2.03
CA GLN A 23 -7.24 -9.57 0.74
C GLN A 23 -5.79 -9.10 0.86
N LEU A 24 -5.45 -8.42 1.96
CA LEU A 24 -4.07 -8.03 2.26
C LEU A 24 -3.15 -9.24 2.37
N SER A 25 -3.61 -10.32 3.00
CA SER A 25 -2.85 -11.57 3.11
C SER A 25 -2.64 -12.21 1.74
N TYR A 26 -3.72 -12.34 0.96
CA TYR A 26 -3.68 -12.88 -0.39
C TYR A 26 -2.69 -12.14 -1.29
N ASP A 27 -2.77 -10.81 -1.36
CA ASP A 27 -1.88 -10.01 -2.20
C ASP A 27 -0.42 -10.08 -1.72
N ALA A 28 -0.18 -10.07 -0.40
CA ALA A 28 1.17 -10.20 0.15
C ALA A 28 1.80 -11.57 -0.13
N GLU A 29 1.02 -12.65 -0.07
CA GLU A 29 1.47 -14.01 -0.41
C GLU A 29 1.83 -14.12 -1.90
N HIS A 30 1.01 -13.55 -2.79
CA HIS A 30 1.27 -13.58 -4.22
C HIS A 30 2.50 -12.76 -4.59
N ILE A 31 2.67 -11.56 -4.00
CA ILE A 31 3.89 -10.77 -4.18
C ILE A 31 5.14 -11.57 -3.78
N LYS A 32 5.07 -12.31 -2.67
CA LYS A 32 6.18 -13.14 -2.19
C LYS A 32 6.42 -14.38 -3.08
N GLY A 33 5.37 -15.00 -3.58
CA GLY A 33 5.43 -16.29 -4.29
C GLY A 33 5.70 -16.20 -5.79
N ILE A 34 5.48 -15.02 -6.40
CA ILE A 34 5.65 -14.78 -7.83
C ILE A 34 7.03 -14.19 -8.11
N THR A 35 7.67 -14.57 -9.22
CA THR A 35 9.00 -14.05 -9.62
C THR A 35 8.91 -12.91 -10.63
N GLU A 36 7.81 -12.88 -11.37
CA GLU A 36 7.48 -11.95 -12.43
C GLU A 36 7.09 -10.60 -11.81
N THR A 37 7.98 -9.61 -11.93
CA THR A 37 7.81 -8.29 -11.32
C THR A 37 6.53 -7.59 -11.76
N GLU A 38 6.06 -7.82 -12.98
CA GLU A 38 4.80 -7.23 -13.47
C GLU A 38 3.60 -7.76 -12.67
N HIS A 39 3.49 -9.08 -12.50
CA HIS A 39 2.44 -9.69 -11.68
C HIS A 39 2.56 -9.30 -10.19
N GLN A 40 3.78 -9.18 -9.66
CA GLN A 40 3.97 -8.64 -8.30
C GLN A 40 3.40 -7.22 -8.18
N ARG A 41 3.62 -6.37 -9.20
CA ARG A 41 3.09 -5.00 -9.22
C ARG A 41 1.58 -4.98 -9.29
N GLU A 42 0.93 -5.88 -10.01
CA GLU A 42 -0.54 -5.99 -10.07
C GLU A 42 -1.13 -6.25 -8.68
N HIS A 43 -0.59 -7.22 -7.95
CA HIS A 43 -0.99 -7.46 -6.55
C HIS A 43 -0.63 -6.28 -5.64
N PHE A 44 0.49 -5.61 -5.88
CA PHE A 44 0.89 -4.45 -5.09
C PHE A 44 -0.07 -3.26 -5.25
N VAL A 45 -0.73 -3.09 -6.40
CA VAL A 45 -1.80 -2.09 -6.58
C VAL A 45 -2.96 -2.37 -5.60
N ALA A 46 -3.43 -3.61 -5.55
CA ALA A 46 -4.54 -4.01 -4.68
C ALA A 46 -4.14 -3.91 -3.19
N LEU A 47 -2.95 -4.41 -2.85
CA LEU A 47 -2.39 -4.33 -1.50
C LEU A 47 -2.31 -2.87 -1.03
N SER A 48 -1.75 -1.98 -1.84
CA SER A 48 -1.56 -0.57 -1.51
C SER A 48 -2.88 0.14 -1.25
N LYS A 49 -3.89 -0.11 -2.10
CA LYS A 49 -5.21 0.47 -1.96
C LYS A 49 -5.91 0.00 -0.68
N ASN A 50 -5.87 -1.29 -0.38
CA ASN A 50 -6.54 -1.83 0.80
C ASN A 50 -5.81 -1.45 2.09
N MET A 51 -4.47 -1.39 2.06
CA MET A 51 -3.69 -0.98 3.22
C MET A 51 -3.93 0.50 3.53
N TYR A 52 -4.11 1.35 2.52
CA TYR A 52 -4.49 2.74 2.73
C TYR A 52 -5.78 2.87 3.55
N GLU A 53 -6.82 2.09 3.25
CA GLU A 53 -8.08 2.10 4.03
C GLU A 53 -7.85 1.71 5.50
N VAL A 54 -6.98 0.74 5.76
CA VAL A 54 -6.59 0.36 7.12
C VAL A 54 -5.83 1.52 7.80
N MET A 55 -4.84 2.09 7.14
CA MET A 55 -3.99 3.14 7.68
C MET A 55 -4.75 4.41 8.06
N LYS A 56 -5.86 4.72 7.36
CA LYS A 56 -6.74 5.83 7.74
C LYS A 56 -7.46 5.66 9.07
N SER A 57 -7.60 4.42 9.54
CA SER A 57 -8.23 4.13 10.84
C SER A 57 -7.24 4.19 12.02
N ILE A 58 -5.95 4.31 11.72
CA ILE A 58 -4.87 4.22 12.71
C ILE A 58 -4.19 5.59 12.82
N LYS A 59 -3.97 6.04 14.06
CA LYS A 59 -3.16 7.23 14.32
C LYS A 59 -1.69 6.86 14.20
N MET A 60 -0.94 7.63 13.44
CA MET A 60 0.46 7.33 13.14
C MET A 60 1.38 8.31 13.84
N ASP A 61 2.40 7.80 14.53
CA ASP A 61 3.40 8.66 15.19
C ASP A 61 4.32 9.35 14.17
N VAL A 62 4.36 8.84 12.94
CA VAL A 62 5.15 9.34 11.82
C VAL A 62 4.26 9.61 10.61
N PRO A 63 4.58 10.61 9.78
CA PRO A 63 3.83 10.83 8.55
C PRO A 63 3.95 9.63 7.62
N VAL A 64 2.81 9.19 7.08
CA VAL A 64 2.74 8.22 5.99
C VAL A 64 2.26 8.93 4.74
N TYR A 65 3.03 8.85 3.67
CA TYR A 65 2.70 9.45 2.39
C TYR A 65 1.92 8.46 1.54
N TYR A 66 0.76 8.88 1.05
CA TYR A 66 0.01 8.13 0.05
C TYR A 66 0.33 8.73 -1.31
N ASP A 67 1.24 8.07 -2.01
CA ASP A 67 1.78 8.54 -3.28
C ASP A 67 0.95 8.01 -4.44
N PHE A 68 1.04 8.67 -5.60
CA PHE A 68 0.30 8.31 -6.81
C PHE A 68 1.15 8.48 -8.06
N CYS A 69 1.10 7.49 -8.95
CA CYS A 69 1.65 7.57 -10.30
C CYS A 69 0.52 7.36 -11.32
N PRO A 70 0.25 8.31 -12.23
CA PRO A 70 -0.80 8.15 -13.26
C PRO A 70 -0.43 7.13 -14.34
N MET A 71 0.85 6.85 -14.55
CA MET A 71 1.32 5.91 -15.58
C MET A 71 1.31 4.45 -15.13
N ALA A 72 1.24 4.21 -13.82
CA ALA A 72 1.18 2.85 -13.28
C ALA A 72 -0.10 2.12 -13.70
N ASN A 73 -0.11 0.79 -13.56
CA ASN A 73 -1.27 -0.06 -13.84
C ASN A 73 -1.85 0.17 -15.24
N ASN A 74 -0.99 0.09 -16.26
CA ASN A 74 -1.35 0.28 -17.67
C ASN A 74 -2.07 1.63 -17.92
N GLY A 75 -1.56 2.71 -17.31
CA GLY A 75 -2.11 4.06 -17.45
C GLY A 75 -3.41 4.34 -16.70
N LYS A 76 -3.91 3.38 -15.90
CA LYS A 76 -5.07 3.59 -15.02
C LYS A 76 -4.69 4.34 -13.74
N GLY A 77 -3.39 4.42 -13.47
CA GLY A 77 -2.82 4.96 -12.25
C GLY A 77 -2.84 3.96 -11.10
N ALA A 78 -1.93 4.16 -10.15
CA ALA A 78 -1.86 3.40 -8.91
C ALA A 78 -1.24 4.21 -7.79
N ASN A 79 -1.63 3.87 -6.57
CA ASN A 79 -1.10 4.47 -5.36
C ASN A 79 -0.19 3.52 -4.60
N TRP A 80 0.62 4.06 -3.69
CA TRP A 80 1.37 3.28 -2.70
C TRP A 80 1.58 4.09 -1.42
N LEU A 81 1.94 3.40 -0.34
CA LEU A 81 2.29 4.04 0.93
C LEU A 81 3.80 4.13 1.09
N SER A 82 4.29 5.26 1.59
CA SER A 82 5.71 5.52 1.83
C SER A 82 5.92 6.18 3.20
N LEU A 83 7.05 5.88 3.85
CA LEU A 83 7.51 6.60 5.04
C LEU A 83 8.49 7.74 4.70
N GLN A 84 8.85 7.86 3.42
CA GLN A 84 9.81 8.85 2.93
C GLN A 84 9.09 9.86 2.05
N LYS A 85 9.41 11.15 2.26
CA LYS A 85 8.84 12.25 1.46
C LYS A 85 9.30 12.23 -0.02
N PRO A 86 10.57 11.91 -0.34
CA PRO A 86 10.97 11.76 -1.75
C PRO A 86 10.22 10.60 -2.43
N ILE A 87 9.78 10.84 -3.67
CA ILE A 87 9.11 9.82 -4.49
C ILE A 87 10.13 8.77 -4.91
N ASN A 88 9.84 7.50 -4.60
CA ASN A 88 10.55 6.34 -5.10
C ASN A 88 9.53 5.31 -5.60
N ASN A 89 9.27 5.33 -6.90
CA ASN A 89 8.14 4.68 -7.54
C ASN A 89 8.36 3.15 -7.71
N PRO A 90 7.59 2.31 -7.01
CA PRO A 90 7.72 0.85 -7.10
C PRO A 90 7.18 0.26 -8.43
N TYR A 91 6.33 1.01 -9.14
CA TYR A 91 5.69 0.57 -10.38
C TYR A 91 6.56 0.81 -11.62
N MET A 92 7.37 1.86 -11.62
CA MET A 92 8.20 2.23 -12.79
C MET A 92 9.65 1.76 -12.65
N GLY A 93 10.05 1.28 -11.47
CA GLY A 93 11.39 0.77 -11.23
C GLY A 93 12.48 1.80 -11.57
N LYS A 94 13.57 1.33 -12.19
CA LYS A 94 14.73 2.17 -12.52
C LYS A 94 14.47 3.14 -13.68
N GLU A 95 13.42 2.94 -14.47
CA GLU A 95 13.15 3.77 -15.65
C GLU A 95 12.62 5.14 -15.27
N MET A 96 11.72 5.20 -14.27
CA MET A 96 11.14 6.46 -13.80
C MET A 96 10.93 6.46 -12.27
N PRO A 97 12.00 6.36 -11.47
CA PRO A 97 11.89 6.24 -10.01
C PRO A 97 11.25 7.46 -9.35
N GLU A 98 11.35 8.64 -9.96
CA GLU A 98 10.77 9.89 -9.43
C GLU A 98 9.36 10.20 -9.98
N CYS A 99 8.80 9.32 -10.82
CA CYS A 99 7.47 9.54 -11.38
C CYS A 99 6.41 9.41 -10.29
N GLY A 100 5.63 10.46 -10.06
CA GLY A 100 4.51 10.44 -9.15
C GLY A 100 4.47 11.68 -8.28
N LYS A 101 3.52 11.69 -7.35
CA LYS A 101 3.33 12.79 -6.40
C LYS A 101 2.71 12.27 -5.12
N VAL A 102 2.99 12.94 -4.00
CA VAL A 102 2.25 12.77 -2.76
C VAL A 102 0.82 13.25 -3.00
N GLN A 103 -0.14 12.35 -2.85
CA GLN A 103 -1.57 12.67 -2.95
C GLN A 103 -2.14 13.06 -1.58
N GLU A 104 -1.71 12.37 -0.53
CA GLU A 104 -2.14 12.60 0.85
C GLU A 104 -1.00 12.34 1.83
N THR A 105 -1.05 12.98 3.01
CA THR A 105 -0.18 12.66 4.14
C THR A 105 -1.03 12.30 5.34
N ILE A 106 -0.95 11.03 5.76
CA ILE A 106 -1.68 10.47 6.90
C ILE A 106 -0.86 10.72 8.17
N LYS A 107 -1.54 11.14 9.26
CA LYS A 107 -0.96 11.43 10.58
C LYS A 107 -1.93 10.94 11.67
#